data_AF-A0A6S6RXA3-F1
#
_entry.id   AF-A0A6S6RXA3-F1
#
_cell.length_a   1.000
_cell.length_b   1.000
_cell.length_c   1.000
_cell.angle_alpha   90.00
_cell.angle_beta   90.00
_cell.angle_gamma   90.00
#
_symmetry.space_group_name_H-M   'P 1'
#
loop_
_entity.id
_entity.type
_entity.pdbx_description
1 polymer ?
#
loop_
_entity_poly.entity_id
_entity_poly.type
_entity_poly.pdbx_seq_one_letter_code
_entity_poly.pdbx_strand_id
1 'polypeptide(L)'
;MGKQLTPNFYHDRVCLNVLAGSHQNAKEIDQAAETYVVVGVLSKNYTDLNSAIDDMVKYADEIDNALSVGLGAGDPNQSSMVSQIAKVIQPQHVNQV
;
A
#
# COMPACT_ATOMS: atom_id res chain seq x y z
N MET A 1 16.78 8.15 -8.89
CA MET A 1 15.46 8.81 -8.96
C MET A 1 14.78 8.64 -7.61
N GLY A 2 14.01 9.62 -7.15
CA GLY A 2 13.28 9.51 -5.87
C GLY A 2 12.09 8.56 -5.98
N LYS A 3 11.59 8.08 -4.83
CA LYS A 3 10.41 7.21 -4.74
C LYS A 3 9.17 7.92 -5.31
N GLN A 4 8.38 7.27 -6.18
CA GLN A 4 7.16 7.86 -6.73
C GLN A 4 6.05 7.90 -5.68
N LEU A 5 5.42 9.07 -5.49
CA LEU A 5 4.42 9.31 -4.43
C LEU A 5 2.98 9.43 -4.94
N THR A 6 2.79 9.43 -6.26
CA THR A 6 1.48 9.53 -6.89
C THR A 6 1.12 8.23 -7.58
N PRO A 7 -0.11 7.71 -7.44
CA PRO A 7 -0.57 6.53 -8.16
C PRO A 7 -0.38 6.67 -9.67
N ASN A 8 -0.03 5.58 -10.35
CA ASN A 8 -0.02 5.54 -11.80
C ASN A 8 -1.45 5.39 -12.33
N PHE A 9 -1.98 6.42 -12.96
CA PHE A 9 -3.34 6.43 -13.50
C PHE A 9 -3.32 6.09 -14.99
N TYR A 10 -4.09 5.06 -15.37
CA TYR A 10 -4.34 4.72 -16.77
C TYR A 10 -4.99 5.91 -17.48
N HIS A 11 -4.30 6.42 -18.50
CA HIS A 11 -4.67 7.62 -19.27
C HIS A 11 -5.03 8.82 -18.39
N ASP A 12 -4.35 9.00 -17.25
CA ASP A 12 -4.61 10.08 -16.27
C ASP A 12 -6.01 10.02 -15.64
N ARG A 13 -6.65 8.84 -15.60
CA ARG A 13 -8.06 8.72 -15.18
C ARG A 13 -8.36 7.63 -14.16
N VAL A 14 -7.84 6.41 -14.34
CA VAL A 14 -8.25 5.25 -13.53
C VAL A 14 -7.03 4.55 -12.93
N CYS A 15 -7.07 4.26 -11.65
CA CYS A 15 -6.09 3.43 -10.95
C CYS A 15 -6.87 2.45 -10.07
N LEU A 16 -6.57 1.15 -10.18
CA LEU A 16 -7.22 0.12 -9.38
C LEU A 16 -6.72 0.18 -7.92
N ASN A 17 -7.54 -0.25 -6.96
CA ASN A 17 -7.10 -0.51 -5.60
C ASN A 17 -7.61 -1.88 -5.16
N VAL A 18 -6.70 -2.83 -4.98
CA VAL A 18 -7.00 -4.24 -4.65
C VAL A 18 -6.05 -4.77 -3.59
N LEU A 19 -6.49 -5.73 -2.78
CA LEU A 19 -5.66 -6.28 -1.69
C LEU A 19 -4.68 -7.33 -2.20
N ALA A 20 -3.47 -7.35 -1.65
CA ALA A 20 -2.55 -8.48 -1.79
C ALA A 20 -2.70 -9.46 -0.62
N GLY A 21 -2.65 -10.75 -0.94
CA GLY A 21 -2.55 -11.83 0.05
C GLY A 21 -1.12 -12.23 0.42
N SER A 22 -0.11 -11.80 -0.36
CA SER A 22 1.31 -12.05 -0.14
C SER A 22 2.18 -11.13 -1.01
N HIS A 23 3.49 -11.06 -0.73
CA HIS A 23 4.48 -10.37 -1.57
C HIS A 23 4.47 -10.85 -3.03
N GLN A 24 4.39 -12.17 -3.22
CA GLN A 24 4.32 -12.74 -4.57
C GLN A 24 3.04 -12.31 -5.29
N ASN A 25 1.91 -12.33 -4.58
CA ASN A 25 0.64 -11.87 -5.13
C ASN A 25 0.63 -10.36 -5.41
N ALA A 26 1.31 -9.52 -4.61
CA ALA A 26 1.44 -8.09 -4.90
C ALA A 26 2.16 -7.83 -6.23
N LYS A 27 3.27 -8.53 -6.48
CA LYS A 27 4.01 -8.45 -7.76
C LYS A 27 3.16 -8.93 -8.93
N GLU A 28 2.39 -10.00 -8.75
CA GLU A 28 1.47 -10.51 -9.78
C GLU A 28 0.33 -9.53 -10.08
N ILE A 29 -0.21 -8.87 -9.05
CA ILE A 29 -1.24 -7.83 -9.21
C ILE A 29 -0.67 -6.63 -9.98
N ASP A 30 0.49 -6.12 -9.56
CA ASP A 30 1.14 -4.98 -10.20
C ASP A 30 1.43 -5.25 -11.69
N GLN A 31 1.99 -6.43 -11.98
CA GLN A 31 2.25 -6.87 -13.34
C GLN A 31 0.96 -7.03 -14.15
N ALA A 32 -0.08 -7.67 -13.59
CA ALA A 32 -1.34 -7.92 -14.29
C ALA A 32 -2.12 -6.63 -14.58
N ALA A 33 -1.97 -5.61 -13.74
CA ALA A 33 -2.58 -4.30 -13.94
C ALA A 33 -1.73 -3.36 -14.81
N GLU A 34 -0.60 -3.84 -15.37
CA GLU A 34 0.37 -3.01 -16.09
C GLU A 34 0.77 -1.77 -15.29
N THR A 35 0.97 -1.92 -13.97
CA THR A 35 1.27 -0.88 -12.97
C THR A 35 0.15 0.13 -12.67
N TYR A 36 -1.03 0.04 -13.30
CA TYR A 36 -2.16 0.95 -13.07
C TYR A 36 -3.00 0.55 -11.84
N VAL A 37 -2.32 0.29 -10.73
CA VAL A 37 -2.90 -0.19 -9.48
C VAL A 37 -2.13 0.37 -8.29
N VAL A 38 -2.82 0.52 -7.15
CA VAL A 38 -2.19 0.55 -5.83
C VAL A 38 -2.62 -0.69 -5.06
N VAL A 39 -1.65 -1.42 -4.51
CA VAL A 39 -1.85 -2.70 -3.86
C VAL A 39 -2.03 -2.52 -2.36
N GLY A 40 -3.18 -2.93 -1.86
CA GLY A 40 -3.59 -2.77 -0.48
C GLY A 40 -2.95 -3.77 0.47
N VAL A 41 -2.33 -3.26 1.53
CA VAL A 41 -1.84 -4.04 2.67
C VAL A 41 -2.44 -3.45 3.95
N LEU A 42 -2.97 -4.31 4.83
CA LEU A 42 -3.81 -3.89 5.97
C LEU A 42 -2.99 -3.81 7.27
N SER A 43 -3.02 -2.66 7.94
CA SER A 43 -2.34 -2.47 9.24
C SER A 43 -2.83 -3.46 10.30
N LYS A 44 -4.12 -3.80 10.27
CA LYS A 44 -4.75 -4.75 11.20
C LYS A 44 -4.19 -6.18 11.13
N ASN A 45 -3.44 -6.53 10.09
CA ASN A 45 -2.79 -7.83 9.98
C ASN A 45 -1.48 -7.92 10.79
N TYR A 46 -1.02 -6.81 11.36
CA TYR A 46 0.21 -6.73 12.12
C TYR A 46 -0.10 -6.45 13.59
N THR A 47 0.70 -7.06 14.49
CA THR A 47 0.54 -6.90 15.94
C THR A 47 1.03 -5.55 16.45
N ASP A 48 1.94 -4.91 15.72
CA ASP A 48 2.61 -3.68 16.13
C ASP A 48 3.10 -2.86 14.93
N LEU A 49 3.47 -1.62 15.22
CA LEU A 49 3.89 -0.65 14.20
C LEU A 49 5.16 -1.07 13.45
N ASN A 50 6.16 -1.61 14.15
CA ASN A 50 7.45 -1.91 13.55
C ASN A 50 7.34 -3.08 12.60
N SER A 51 6.61 -4.15 12.98
CA SER A 51 6.36 -5.28 12.10
C SER A 51 5.60 -4.88 10.84
N ALA A 52 4.64 -3.96 10.94
CA ALA A 52 3.94 -3.43 9.78
C ALA A 52 4.88 -2.62 8.86
N ILE A 53 5.71 -1.73 9.42
CA ILE A 53 6.65 -0.91 8.66
C ILE A 53 7.66 -1.81 7.94
N ASP A 54 8.30 -2.73 8.65
CA ASP A 54 9.36 -3.60 8.12
C ASP A 54 8.85 -4.45 6.94
N ASP A 55 7.59 -4.87 6.98
CA ASP A 55 6.97 -5.67 5.92
C ASP A 55 6.48 -4.81 4.76
N MET A 56 5.77 -3.71 5.04
CA MET A 56 5.23 -2.83 4.01
C MET A 56 6.32 -2.06 3.24
N VAL A 57 7.51 -1.85 3.82
CA VAL A 57 8.68 -1.35 3.07
C VAL A 57 9.06 -2.31 1.95
N LYS A 58 9.07 -3.63 2.23
CA LYS A 58 9.40 -4.64 1.22
C LYS A 58 8.33 -4.69 0.12
N TYR A 59 7.04 -4.61 0.49
CA TYR A 59 5.98 -4.47 -0.52
C TYR A 59 6.25 -3.24 -1.39
N ALA A 60 6.47 -2.08 -0.79
CA ALA A 60 6.73 -0.86 -1.54
C ALA A 60 7.95 -0.97 -2.47
N ASP A 61 9.01 -1.67 -2.08
CA ASP A 61 10.19 -1.86 -2.94
C ASP A 61 9.93 -2.85 -4.09
N GLU A 62 9.06 -3.84 -3.90
CA GLU A 62 8.73 -4.86 -4.90
C GLU A 62 7.75 -4.41 -5.99
N ILE A 63 6.97 -3.35 -5.74
CA ILE A 63 5.93 -2.84 -6.66
C ILE A 63 6.08 -1.33 -6.91
N ASP A 64 7.31 -0.84 -6.98
CA ASP A 64 7.66 0.56 -7.33
C ASP A 64 6.87 1.62 -6.53
N ASN A 65 6.71 1.35 -5.24
CA ASN A 65 5.98 2.11 -4.24
C ASN A 65 4.46 2.24 -4.47
N ALA A 66 3.88 1.44 -5.36
CA ALA A 66 2.44 1.32 -5.61
C ALA A 66 1.67 0.69 -4.44
N LEU A 67 2.03 1.05 -3.20
CA LEU A 67 1.41 0.57 -1.97
C LEU A 67 0.20 1.43 -1.60
N SER A 68 -0.87 0.77 -1.17
CA SER A 68 -2.01 1.38 -0.49
C SER A 68 -2.05 0.91 0.96
N VAL A 69 -1.68 1.78 1.91
CA VAL A 69 -1.79 1.45 3.34
C VAL A 69 -3.27 1.48 3.74
N GLY A 70 -3.77 0.35 4.25
CA GLY A 70 -5.18 0.17 4.61
C GLY A 70 -5.38 -0.04 6.10
N LEU A 71 -6.54 0.36 6.64
CA LEU A 71 -6.93 0.11 8.03
C LEU A 71 -7.17 -1.39 8.27
N GLY A 72 -8.02 -1.99 7.43
CA GLY A 72 -8.57 -3.34 7.59
C GLY A 72 -9.98 -3.30 8.16
N ALA A 73 -10.94 -3.88 7.43
CA ALA A 73 -12.37 -3.90 7.77
C ALA A 73 -13.01 -2.52 8.06
N GLY A 74 -12.39 -1.42 7.57
CA GLY A 74 -12.84 -0.05 7.88
C GLY A 74 -12.74 0.31 9.37
N ASP A 75 -11.88 -0.37 10.13
CA ASP A 75 -11.78 -0.20 11.58
C ASP A 75 -11.10 1.14 11.98
N PRO A 76 -11.84 2.11 12.55
CA PRO A 76 -11.28 3.42 12.89
C PRO A 76 -10.17 3.36 13.94
N ASN A 77 -10.09 2.29 14.74
CA ASN A 77 -9.03 2.14 15.74
C ASN A 77 -7.63 1.99 15.10
N GLN A 78 -7.58 1.71 13.79
CA GLN A 78 -6.33 1.59 13.03
C GLN A 78 -5.82 2.94 12.48
N SER A 79 -6.62 4.00 12.58
CA SER A 79 -6.30 5.32 11.99
C SER A 79 -4.92 5.86 12.39
N SER A 80 -4.58 5.76 13.69
CA SER A 80 -3.29 6.21 14.22
C SER A 80 -2.12 5.37 13.69
N MET A 81 -2.29 4.04 13.63
CA MET A 81 -1.26 3.14 13.12
C MET A 81 -1.01 3.37 11.63
N VAL A 82 -2.07 3.50 10.82
CA VAL A 82 -1.98 3.84 9.39
C VAL A 82 -1.22 5.15 9.18
N SER A 83 -1.53 6.19 9.96
CA SER A 83 -0.84 7.49 9.86
C SER A 83 0.66 7.38 10.17
N GLN A 84 1.03 6.58 11.18
CA GLN A 84 2.42 6.36 11.56
C GLN A 84 3.19 5.54 10.52
N ILE A 85 2.57 4.51 9.95
CA ILE A 85 3.13 3.74 8.83
C ILE A 85 3.38 4.67 7.63
N ALA A 86 2.38 5.45 7.23
CA ALA A 86 2.47 6.35 6.08
C ALA A 86 3.58 7.41 6.25
N LYS A 87 3.77 7.93 7.47
CA LYS A 87 4.86 8.85 7.79
C LYS A 87 6.23 8.28 7.43
N VAL A 88 6.45 6.99 7.66
CA VAL A 88 7.74 6.33 7.39
C VAL A 88 7.86 5.88 5.94
N ILE A 89 6.83 5.21 5.40
CA ILE A 89 6.92 4.55 4.10
C ILE A 89 6.76 5.52 2.92
N GLN A 90 6.01 6.60 3.11
CA GLN A 90 5.62 7.54 2.06
C GLN A 90 5.00 6.80 0.84
N PRO A 91 3.89 6.05 1.04
CA PRO A 91 3.24 5.27 -0.02
C PRO A 91 2.51 6.16 -1.03
N GLN A 92 2.14 5.59 -2.18
CA GLN A 92 1.32 6.29 -3.17
C GLN A 92 -0.15 6.50 -2.73
N HIS A 93 -0.66 5.68 -1.81
CA HIS A 93 -2.04 5.78 -1.33
C HIS A 93 -2.18 5.43 0.17
N VAL A 94 -3.08 6.12 0.86
CA VAL A 94 -3.42 5.91 2.27
C VAL A 94 -4.93 5.95 2.43
N ASN A 95 -5.51 4.90 3.02
CA ASN A 95 -6.92 4.90 3.44
C ASN A 95 -7.02 5.51 4.85
N GLN A 96 -8.00 6.38 5.10
CA GLN A 96 -8.17 7.00 6.42
C GLN A 96 -9.63 7.30 6.75
N VAL A 97 -9.94 7.45 8.04
CA VAL A 97 -11.22 7.93 8.60
C VAL A 97 -11.02 9.09 9.57
#